data_AF-G2MEY9-F1
#
_entry.id   AF-G2MEY9-F1
#
_cell.length_a   1.000
_cell.length_b   1.000
_cell.length_c   1.000
_cell.angle_alpha   90.00
_cell.angle_beta   90.00
_cell.angle_gamma   90.00
#
_symmetry.space_group_name_H-M   'P 1'
#
loop_
_entity.id
_entity.type
_entity.pdbx_description
1 polymer ?
#
loop_
_entity_poly.entity_id
_entity_poly.type
_entity_poly.pdbx_seq_one_letter_code
_entity_poly.pdbx_strand_id
1 'polypeptide(L)'
;MLNTPRQLKNNDKSWTQCFISSHINDQGLSSGGNGAGVNYPLYQFRDPNYTENFTPEFRNFIDKHYNHSFEPLEVLGYIYALLYSPNYRKRYEDFLKADYPKIPFTKNKDLFRVLSLLGIELIGLHVLNKESLNYSFEKLKDATIGESCYKDERDPTIKKPSHNEPEQRLYINHNAYFRGVSEEIYDYRIGGYCVLDKYLKSHKNEPCDFDHVSNIIKIIARTIEIQKTLGFLTSDLPHLKGNDSEALMQEILHNPPPPPFNTNAALILSRQAKAIGEFDFDAAFISKEASDLNIYYGGGGTAFPLFCIT
;
A
#
# COMPACT_ATOMS: atom_id res chain seq x y z
N MET A 1 14.64 9.04 -16.75
CA MET A 1 13.16 9.02 -16.76
C MET A 1 12.67 8.55 -18.12
N LEU A 2 11.70 7.64 -18.14
CA LEU A 2 10.99 7.22 -19.34
C LEU A 2 9.75 8.09 -19.50
N ASN A 3 9.58 8.78 -20.62
CA ASN A 3 8.34 9.52 -20.86
C ASN A 3 7.42 8.74 -21.79
N THR A 4 6.17 8.53 -21.36
CA THR A 4 5.12 7.98 -22.23
C THR A 4 3.85 8.83 -22.17
N PRO A 5 3.13 8.99 -23.29
CA PRO A 5 1.87 9.71 -23.31
C PRO A 5 0.70 8.87 -22.76
N ARG A 6 -0.19 9.49 -21.98
CA ARG A 6 -1.42 8.87 -21.44
C ARG A 6 -2.39 8.36 -22.52
N GLN A 7 -2.53 9.10 -23.62
CA GLN A 7 -3.40 8.77 -24.77
C GLN A 7 -2.79 9.36 -26.05
N LEU A 8 -2.72 8.56 -27.11
CA LEU A 8 -2.35 9.01 -28.45
C LEU A 8 -3.63 9.24 -29.27
N LYS A 9 -3.74 10.42 -29.88
CA LYS A 9 -4.78 10.70 -30.89
C LYS A 9 -4.14 10.71 -32.27
N ASN A 10 -3.50 9.59 -32.63
CA ASN A 10 -3.02 9.37 -33.99
C ASN A 10 -4.06 8.52 -34.73
N ASN A 11 -4.43 8.95 -35.94
CA ASN A 11 -5.34 8.21 -36.81
C ASN A 11 -4.71 6.87 -37.25
N ASP A 12 -3.39 6.82 -37.27
CA ASP A 12 -2.62 5.61 -37.50
C ASP A 12 -2.32 4.98 -36.13
N LYS A 13 -2.88 3.80 -35.88
CA LYS A 13 -2.84 3.06 -34.59
C LYS A 13 -1.43 2.59 -34.17
N SER A 14 -0.36 3.14 -34.72
CA SER A 14 1.01 2.81 -34.36
C SER A 14 1.47 3.64 -33.16
N TRP A 15 2.01 2.94 -32.16
CA TRP A 15 2.59 3.57 -30.98
C TRP A 15 3.99 4.10 -31.34
N THR A 16 4.17 5.43 -31.36
CA THR A 16 5.39 6.06 -31.92
C THR A 16 6.10 7.03 -30.98
N GLN A 17 5.59 7.25 -29.76
CA GLN A 17 6.13 8.27 -28.85
C GLN A 17 6.53 7.65 -27.51
N CYS A 18 7.82 7.35 -27.38
CA CYS A 18 8.48 6.95 -26.14
C CYS A 18 9.93 7.40 -26.23
N PHE A 19 10.39 8.16 -25.24
CA PHE A 19 11.77 8.60 -25.21
C PHE A 19 12.31 8.62 -23.78
N ILE A 20 13.62 8.43 -23.67
CA ILE A 20 14.35 8.40 -22.40
C ILE A 20 15.08 9.73 -22.27
N SER A 21 14.95 10.35 -21.11
CA SER A 21 15.67 11.59 -20.77
C SER A 21 16.39 11.45 -19.45
N SER A 22 17.59 12.03 -19.38
CA SER A 22 18.37 12.23 -18.17
C SER A 22 18.01 13.52 -17.42
N HIS A 23 17.09 14.34 -17.95
CA HIS A 23 16.69 15.63 -17.39
C HIS A 23 15.18 15.70 -17.17
N ILE A 24 14.72 16.56 -16.26
CA ILE A 24 13.30 16.85 -16.05
C ILE A 24 12.69 17.33 -17.36
N ASN A 25 11.64 16.64 -17.81
CA ASN A 25 10.95 16.98 -19.04
C ASN A 25 9.71 17.81 -18.72
N ASP A 26 9.48 18.83 -19.54
CA ASP A 26 8.22 19.56 -19.56
C ASP A 26 7.05 18.62 -19.90
N GLN A 27 5.89 18.88 -19.30
CA GLN A 27 4.69 18.06 -19.48
C GLN A 27 4.19 18.06 -20.94
N GLY A 28 4.51 19.11 -21.70
CA GLY A 28 4.17 19.29 -23.11
C GLY A 28 5.13 18.61 -24.11
N LEU A 29 6.17 17.90 -23.64
CA LEU A 29 7.13 17.25 -24.56
C LEU A 29 6.51 16.14 -25.42
N SER A 30 5.45 15.51 -24.93
CA SER A 30 4.71 14.46 -25.65
C SER A 30 3.49 15.08 -26.33
N SER A 31 3.60 15.31 -27.64
CA SER A 31 2.61 16.03 -28.44
C SER A 31 1.40 15.15 -28.75
N GLY A 32 0.33 15.33 -27.99
CA GLY A 32 -1.00 14.80 -28.30
C GLY A 32 -2.05 15.56 -27.51
N GLY A 33 -2.95 16.28 -28.19
CA GLY A 33 -3.87 17.27 -27.60
C GLY A 33 -4.87 16.79 -26.54
N ASN A 34 -4.75 15.58 -26.00
CA ASN A 34 -5.54 15.03 -24.88
C ASN A 34 -4.70 14.24 -23.85
N GLY A 35 -3.37 14.33 -23.88
CA GLY A 35 -2.50 13.62 -22.95
C GLY A 35 -1.27 14.44 -22.59
N ALA A 36 -1.07 14.67 -21.30
CA ALA A 36 0.23 15.07 -20.77
C ALA A 36 1.24 13.94 -20.97
N GLY A 37 2.48 14.28 -21.33
CA GLY A 37 3.60 13.35 -21.23
C GLY A 37 3.85 13.00 -19.76
N VAL A 38 3.97 11.72 -19.45
CA VAL A 38 4.14 11.22 -18.08
C VAL A 38 5.57 10.75 -17.92
N ASN A 39 6.29 11.34 -16.98
CA ASN A 39 7.65 10.93 -16.64
C ASN A 39 7.57 9.79 -15.62
N TYR A 40 7.99 8.60 -16.02
CA TYR A 40 8.24 7.47 -15.13
C TYR A 40 9.70 7.53 -14.67
N PRO A 41 9.98 7.84 -13.39
CA PRO A 41 11.31 7.67 -12.84
C PRO A 41 11.63 6.17 -12.84
N LEU A 42 12.53 5.77 -13.74
CA LEU A 42 13.08 4.41 -13.80
C LEU A 42 14.35 4.39 -12.97
N TYR A 43 14.28 4.14 -11.65
CA TYR A 43 15.52 4.02 -10.87
C TYR A 43 15.47 2.89 -9.85
N GLN A 44 16.36 1.91 -10.06
CA GLN A 44 16.86 0.98 -9.03
C GLN A 44 17.95 1.70 -8.21
N PHE A 45 18.00 1.43 -6.90
CA PHE A 45 19.10 1.77 -5.98
C PHE A 45 20.45 1.31 -6.57
N ARG A 46 21.15 2.17 -7.30
CA ARG A 46 22.56 1.96 -7.71
C ARG A 46 23.42 3.21 -7.56
N ASP A 47 22.85 4.34 -7.15
CA ASP A 47 23.60 5.57 -6.95
C ASP A 47 23.89 5.77 -5.45
N PRO A 48 25.16 5.87 -5.02
CA PRO A 48 25.50 6.11 -3.60
C PRO A 48 25.10 7.51 -3.11
N ASN A 49 24.74 8.43 -4.01
CA ASN A 49 24.37 9.80 -3.67
C ASN A 49 22.85 9.96 -3.60
N TYR A 50 22.27 9.62 -2.44
CA TYR A 50 20.85 9.86 -2.17
C TYR A 50 20.66 10.63 -0.87
N THR A 51 19.59 11.43 -0.82
CA THR A 51 19.17 12.19 0.36
C THR A 51 17.71 11.90 0.66
N GLU A 52 17.31 11.96 1.93
CA GLU A 52 15.89 11.83 2.30
C GLU A 52 15.07 12.95 1.64
N ASN A 53 13.85 12.62 1.21
CA ASN A 53 12.95 13.57 0.58
C ASN A 53 12.09 14.32 1.62
N PHE A 54 12.73 14.76 2.71
CA PHE A 54 12.12 15.57 3.75
C PHE A 54 12.66 17.00 3.64
N THR A 55 11.78 17.99 3.76
CA THR A 55 12.26 19.37 3.82
C THR A 55 13.06 19.59 5.11
N PRO A 56 14.09 20.45 5.11
CA PRO A 56 14.85 20.75 6.32
C PRO A 56 13.97 21.23 7.49
N GLU A 57 12.89 21.95 7.20
CA GLU A 57 11.93 22.42 8.21
C GLU A 57 11.18 21.25 8.86
N PHE A 58 10.75 20.28 8.06
CA PHE A 58 10.05 19.10 8.57
C PHE A 58 10.98 18.19 9.38
N ARG A 59 12.20 17.96 8.89
CA ARG A 59 13.24 17.22 9.62
C ARG A 59 13.51 17.85 10.98
N ASN A 60 13.75 19.16 11.01
CA ASN A 60 13.96 19.92 12.24
C ASN A 60 12.76 19.86 13.19
N PHE A 61 11.53 19.85 12.66
CA PHE A 61 10.32 19.69 13.48
C PHE A 61 10.31 18.33 14.18
N ILE A 62 10.55 17.24 13.46
CA ILE A 62 10.58 15.87 14.01
C ILE A 62 11.67 15.74 15.08
N ASP A 63 12.89 16.17 14.77
CA ASP A 63 14.04 16.04 15.67
C ASP A 63 13.82 16.78 16.99
N LYS A 64 13.29 18.01 16.92
CA LYS A 64 12.98 18.81 18.10
C LYS A 64 11.79 18.25 18.89
N HIS A 65 10.77 17.77 18.19
CA HIS A 65 9.54 17.28 18.83
C HIS A 65 9.79 16.02 19.66
N TYR A 66 10.67 15.12 19.20
CA TYR A 66 11.01 13.88 19.92
C TYR A 66 12.37 13.91 20.63
N ASN A 67 13.12 15.02 20.52
CA ASN A 67 14.51 15.14 20.96
C ASN A 67 15.36 13.95 20.50
N HIS A 68 15.16 13.53 19.25
CA HIS A 68 15.76 12.33 18.68
C HIS A 68 15.63 12.31 17.16
N SER A 69 16.70 11.93 16.48
CA SER A 69 16.72 11.79 15.02
C SER A 69 16.31 10.38 14.61
N PHE A 70 15.04 10.20 14.26
CA PHE A 70 14.53 8.96 13.67
C PHE A 70 14.96 8.79 12.21
N GLU A 71 15.16 7.55 11.79
CA GLU A 71 15.46 7.23 10.40
C GLU A 71 14.28 7.58 9.47
N PRO A 72 14.53 7.91 8.19
CA PRO A 72 13.46 8.29 7.26
C PRO A 72 12.36 7.24 7.15
N LEU A 73 12.73 5.97 7.18
CA LEU A 73 11.81 4.84 7.13
C LEU A 73 10.92 4.77 8.39
N GLU A 74 11.41 5.17 9.56
CA GLU A 74 10.60 5.20 10.79
C GLU A 74 9.56 6.31 10.73
N VAL A 75 9.93 7.48 10.20
CA VAL A 75 8.98 8.58 9.98
C VAL A 75 7.93 8.18 8.94
N LEU A 76 8.35 7.54 7.83
CA LEU A 76 7.43 7.03 6.82
C LEU A 76 6.51 5.94 7.37
N GLY A 77 7.03 5.01 8.17
CA GLY A 77 6.26 3.98 8.86
C GLY A 77 5.16 4.61 9.71
N TYR A 78 5.50 5.63 10.51
CA TYR A 78 4.52 6.33 11.34
C TYR A 78 3.39 6.95 10.51
N ILE A 79 3.75 7.64 9.43
CA ILE A 79 2.79 8.24 8.50
C ILE A 79 1.88 7.15 7.91
N TYR A 80 2.48 6.05 7.45
CA TYR A 80 1.75 4.95 6.81
C TYR A 80 0.78 4.25 7.77
N ALA A 81 1.18 4.05 9.03
CA ALA A 81 0.32 3.52 10.07
C ALA A 81 -0.91 4.40 10.33
N LEU A 82 -0.74 5.73 10.41
CA LEU A 82 -1.89 6.63 10.56
C LEU A 82 -2.80 6.60 9.33
N LEU A 83 -2.23 6.54 8.12
CA LEU A 83 -3.01 6.39 6.89
C LEU A 83 -3.74 5.05 6.80
N TYR A 84 -3.37 4.03 7.58
CA TYR A 84 -4.05 2.75 7.70
C TYR A 84 -4.90 2.62 8.98
N SER A 85 -4.92 3.63 9.85
CA SER A 85 -5.79 3.63 11.04
C SER A 85 -7.26 3.83 10.65
N PRO A 86 -8.17 2.92 11.06
CA PRO A 86 -9.61 3.10 10.86
C PRO A 86 -10.15 4.37 11.53
N ASN A 87 -9.68 4.72 12.72
CA ASN A 87 -10.12 5.93 13.42
C ASN A 87 -9.63 7.20 12.74
N TYR A 88 -8.41 7.20 12.19
CA TYR A 88 -7.91 8.33 11.42
C TYR A 88 -8.73 8.54 10.15
N ARG A 89 -8.92 7.47 9.36
CA ARG A 89 -9.70 7.51 8.11
C ARG A 89 -11.12 8.02 8.35
N LYS A 90 -11.80 7.47 9.36
CA LYS A 90 -13.16 7.86 9.74
C LYS A 90 -13.25 9.30 10.24
N ARG A 91 -12.31 9.72 11.09
CA ARG A 91 -12.34 11.05 11.70
C ARG A 91 -12.10 12.16 10.68
N TYR A 92 -11.22 11.93 9.71
CA TYR A 92 -10.78 12.94 8.74
C TYR A 92 -11.32 12.69 7.33
N GLU A 93 -12.34 11.85 7.18
CA GLU A 93 -12.89 11.40 5.90
C GLU A 93 -13.20 12.56 4.94
N ASP A 94 -13.97 13.55 5.39
CA ASP A 94 -14.32 14.74 4.58
C ASP A 94 -13.09 15.47 4.06
N PHE A 95 -12.06 15.57 4.91
CA PHE A 95 -10.81 16.24 4.55
C PHE A 95 -9.98 15.39 3.59
N LEU A 96 -9.88 14.09 3.83
CA LEU A 96 -9.15 13.13 2.97
C LEU A 96 -9.78 13.01 1.57
N LYS A 97 -11.10 13.21 1.45
CA LYS A 97 -11.77 13.30 0.15
C LYS A 97 -11.40 14.58 -0.61
N ALA A 98 -11.08 15.67 0.11
CA ALA A 98 -10.91 17.00 -0.45
C ALA A 98 -9.45 17.37 -0.78
N ASP A 99 -8.48 16.94 0.02
CA ASP A 99 -7.08 17.34 -0.07
C ASP A 99 -6.12 16.26 0.48
N TYR A 100 -4.81 16.52 0.42
CA TYR A 100 -3.79 15.63 0.96
C TYR A 100 -3.96 15.39 2.47
N PRO A 101 -3.68 14.17 2.96
CA PRO A 101 -3.72 13.85 4.39
C PRO A 101 -2.86 14.78 5.24
N LYS A 102 -3.40 15.22 6.37
CA LYS A 102 -2.66 15.94 7.41
C LYS A 102 -2.38 15.00 8.56
N ILE A 103 -1.10 14.81 8.87
CA ILE A 103 -0.65 13.80 9.82
C ILE A 103 -0.45 14.43 11.21
N PRO A 104 -1.25 14.08 12.23
CA PRO A 104 -0.98 14.47 13.61
C PRO A 104 0.22 13.68 14.13
N PHE A 105 1.12 14.35 14.86
CA PHE A 105 2.25 13.70 15.53
C PHE A 105 1.99 13.62 17.03
N THR A 106 2.08 12.41 17.58
CA THR A 106 1.92 12.16 19.02
C THR A 106 3.05 12.81 19.82
N LYS A 107 2.78 13.22 21.06
CA LYS A 107 3.83 13.62 22.01
C LYS A 107 4.48 12.42 22.72
N ASN A 108 3.85 11.25 22.65
CA ASN A 108 4.37 10.02 23.24
C ASN A 108 5.35 9.35 22.27
N LYS A 109 6.65 9.41 22.60
CA LYS A 109 7.72 8.86 21.76
C LYS A 109 7.61 7.34 21.58
N ASP A 110 7.15 6.60 22.58
CA ASP A 110 6.99 5.15 22.47
C ASP A 110 5.81 4.80 21.58
N LEU A 111 4.71 5.55 21.66
CA LEU A 111 3.60 5.40 20.71
C LEU A 111 4.04 5.72 19.28
N PHE A 112 4.86 6.75 19.06
CA PHE A 112 5.44 7.03 17.75
C PHE A 112 6.20 5.82 17.21
N ARG A 113 7.08 5.23 18.03
CA ARG A 113 7.87 4.06 17.65
C ARG A 113 7.00 2.84 17.35
N VAL A 114 5.99 2.57 18.16
CA VAL A 114 5.06 1.46 17.94
C VAL A 114 4.27 1.63 16.64
N LEU A 115 3.71 2.81 16.40
CA LEU A 115 3.01 3.11 15.15
C LEU A 115 3.97 3.04 13.96
N SER A 116 5.20 3.52 14.10
CA SER A 116 6.26 3.38 13.10
C SER A 116 6.52 1.92 12.73
N LEU A 117 6.73 1.05 13.72
CA LEU A 117 6.99 -0.38 13.49
C LEU A 117 5.81 -1.06 12.78
N LEU A 118 4.56 -0.82 13.21
CA LEU A 118 3.37 -1.33 12.54
C LEU A 118 3.26 -0.85 11.09
N GLY A 119 3.61 0.41 10.83
CA GLY A 119 3.63 0.96 9.48
C GLY A 119 4.75 0.39 8.61
N ILE A 120 5.93 0.12 9.18
CA ILE A 120 7.02 -0.56 8.49
C ILE A 120 6.63 -1.98 8.09
N GLU A 121 5.92 -2.71 8.95
CA GLU A 121 5.37 -4.03 8.64
C GLU A 121 4.38 -3.95 7.47
N LEU A 122 3.45 -2.99 7.50
CA LEU A 122 2.52 -2.73 6.39
C LEU A 122 3.26 -2.38 5.08
N ILE A 123 4.29 -1.54 5.13
CA ILE A 123 5.11 -1.21 3.96
C ILE A 123 5.73 -2.49 3.39
N GLY A 124 6.38 -3.30 4.23
CA GLY A 124 7.03 -4.55 3.84
C GLY A 124 6.06 -5.55 3.20
N LEU A 125 4.86 -5.69 3.76
CA LEU A 125 3.77 -6.50 3.21
C LEU A 125 3.36 -6.00 1.81
N HIS A 126 3.08 -4.71 1.66
CA HIS A 126 2.53 -4.14 0.41
C HIS A 126 3.56 -4.05 -0.72
N VAL A 127 4.85 -4.03 -0.41
CA VAL A 127 5.92 -4.12 -1.43
C VAL A 127 6.35 -5.56 -1.71
N LEU A 128 5.70 -6.55 -1.10
CA LEU A 128 6.03 -7.97 -1.23
C LEU A 128 7.50 -8.26 -0.86
N ASN A 129 8.01 -7.62 0.19
CA ASN A 129 9.39 -7.88 0.66
C ASN A 129 9.45 -9.26 1.33
N LYS A 130 10.32 -10.14 0.85
CA LYS A 130 10.39 -11.54 1.30
C LYS A 130 10.62 -11.69 2.81
N GLU A 131 11.49 -10.89 3.41
CA GLU A 131 11.79 -10.96 4.85
C GLU A 131 10.59 -10.47 5.67
N SER A 132 9.97 -9.37 5.24
CA SER A 132 8.74 -8.86 5.86
C SER A 132 7.58 -9.84 5.72
N LEU A 133 7.40 -10.50 4.56
CA LEU A 133 6.38 -11.53 4.35
C LEU A 133 6.60 -12.71 5.30
N ASN A 134 7.81 -13.24 5.40
CA ASN A 134 8.13 -14.37 6.28
C ASN A 134 7.79 -14.02 7.75
N TYR A 135 8.30 -12.90 8.25
CA TYR A 135 8.02 -12.43 9.60
C TYR A 135 6.52 -12.26 9.86
N SER A 136 5.81 -11.66 8.91
CA SER A 136 4.39 -11.31 9.06
C SER A 136 3.49 -12.54 8.98
N PHE A 137 3.82 -13.52 8.13
CA PHE A 137 3.03 -14.73 7.97
C PHE A 137 3.17 -15.67 9.18
N GLU A 138 4.32 -15.69 9.84
CA GLU A 138 4.50 -16.38 11.13
C GLU A 138 3.63 -15.80 12.26
N LYS A 139 3.18 -14.55 12.11
CA LYS A 139 2.32 -13.85 13.08
C LYS A 139 0.83 -13.94 12.80
N LEU A 140 0.41 -14.55 11.69
CA LEU A 140 -1.00 -14.76 11.40
C LEU A 140 -1.63 -15.64 12.48
N LYS A 141 -2.82 -15.26 12.95
CA LYS A 141 -3.52 -16.01 13.99
C LYS A 141 -4.02 -17.38 13.52
N ASP A 142 -4.25 -17.52 12.23
CA ASP A 142 -4.71 -18.75 11.58
C ASP A 142 -3.75 -19.12 10.44
N ALA A 143 -3.06 -20.26 10.61
CA ALA A 143 -2.10 -20.77 9.63
C ALA A 143 -2.76 -21.27 8.33
N THR A 144 -4.07 -21.54 8.35
CA THR A 144 -4.81 -22.08 7.19
C THR A 144 -5.22 -21.00 6.19
N ILE A 145 -5.04 -19.72 6.55
CA ILE A 145 -5.34 -18.57 5.69
C ILE A 145 -4.55 -18.66 4.38
N GLY A 146 -5.27 -18.70 3.26
CA GLY A 146 -4.70 -18.73 1.92
C GLY A 146 -4.11 -20.08 1.52
N GLU A 147 -4.35 -21.16 2.26
CA GLU A 147 -3.97 -22.51 1.81
C GLU A 147 -4.77 -22.91 0.56
N SER A 148 -4.08 -23.30 -0.50
CA SER A 148 -4.70 -23.76 -1.73
C SER A 148 -5.09 -25.23 -1.65
N CYS A 149 -6.27 -25.57 -2.16
CA CYS A 149 -6.87 -26.89 -2.10
C CYS A 149 -7.58 -27.23 -3.42
N TYR A 150 -7.68 -28.53 -3.70
CA TYR A 150 -8.54 -29.09 -4.74
C TYR A 150 -9.56 -30.02 -4.07
N LYS A 151 -10.76 -30.16 -4.63
CA LYS A 151 -11.70 -31.20 -4.21
C LYS A 151 -11.26 -32.55 -4.76
N ASP A 152 -11.19 -32.65 -6.09
CA ASP A 152 -10.93 -33.91 -6.79
C ASP A 152 -9.83 -33.73 -7.86
N GLU A 153 -10.19 -33.24 -9.05
CA GLU A 153 -9.24 -33.08 -10.17
C GLU A 153 -8.34 -31.86 -10.01
N ARG A 154 -7.16 -31.85 -10.65
CA ARG A 154 -6.30 -30.66 -10.66
C ARG A 154 -6.62 -29.79 -11.87
N ASP A 155 -7.50 -28.81 -11.69
CA ASP A 155 -7.77 -27.73 -12.65
C ASP A 155 -7.31 -26.39 -12.08
N PRO A 156 -6.12 -25.88 -12.45
CA PRO A 156 -5.61 -24.60 -11.96
C PRO A 156 -6.25 -23.40 -12.65
N THR A 157 -7.11 -23.58 -13.66
CA THR A 157 -7.61 -22.46 -14.48
C THR A 157 -8.66 -21.64 -13.73
N ILE A 158 -8.47 -20.32 -13.71
CA ILE A 158 -9.44 -19.36 -13.15
C ILE A 158 -10.63 -19.26 -14.11
N LYS A 159 -11.85 -19.54 -13.64
CA LYS A 159 -13.05 -19.59 -14.50
C LYS A 159 -14.17 -18.70 -13.98
N LYS A 160 -14.84 -19.17 -12.93
CA LYS A 160 -15.95 -18.49 -12.28
C LYS A 160 -15.63 -18.38 -10.78
N PRO A 161 -14.86 -17.35 -10.40
CA PRO A 161 -14.55 -17.12 -9.00
C PRO A 161 -15.82 -16.95 -8.16
N SER A 162 -15.82 -17.49 -6.95
CA SER A 162 -16.91 -17.30 -5.99
C SER A 162 -16.41 -17.48 -4.56
N HIS A 163 -16.91 -16.68 -3.65
CA HIS A 163 -16.65 -16.84 -2.22
C HIS A 163 -17.79 -17.62 -1.56
N ASN A 164 -17.43 -18.60 -0.73
CA ASN A 164 -18.34 -19.31 0.15
C ASN A 164 -18.02 -18.85 1.57
N GLU A 165 -18.84 -17.95 2.09
CA GLU A 165 -18.68 -17.37 3.41
C GLU A 165 -18.81 -18.42 4.54
N PRO A 166 -19.84 -19.29 4.61
CA PRO A 166 -19.92 -20.28 5.69
C PRO A 166 -18.70 -21.19 5.83
N GLU A 167 -18.07 -21.55 4.71
CA GLU A 167 -16.87 -22.41 4.70
C GLU A 167 -15.55 -21.61 4.70
N GLN A 168 -15.61 -20.28 4.58
CA GLN A 168 -14.47 -19.38 4.44
C GLN A 168 -13.56 -19.79 3.27
N ARG A 169 -14.18 -20.07 2.11
CA ARG A 169 -13.48 -20.58 0.91
C ARG A 169 -13.61 -19.63 -0.27
N LEU A 170 -12.49 -19.27 -0.88
CA LEU A 170 -12.45 -18.55 -2.15
C LEU A 170 -12.18 -19.52 -3.30
N TYR A 171 -13.21 -19.82 -4.06
CA TYR A 171 -13.11 -20.64 -5.26
C TYR A 171 -12.60 -19.83 -6.44
N ILE A 172 -11.66 -20.39 -7.21
CA ILE A 172 -11.26 -19.86 -8.53
C ILE A 172 -12.05 -20.54 -9.67
N ASN A 173 -12.53 -21.76 -9.40
CA ASN A 173 -13.43 -22.55 -10.22
C ASN A 173 -14.20 -23.54 -9.32
N HIS A 174 -14.97 -24.49 -9.87
CA HIS A 174 -15.81 -25.40 -9.07
C HIS A 174 -15.03 -26.36 -8.14
N ASN A 175 -13.72 -26.50 -8.35
CA ASN A 175 -12.87 -27.55 -7.79
C ASN A 175 -11.68 -27.00 -6.99
N ALA A 176 -10.99 -25.96 -7.48
CA ALA A 176 -9.85 -25.33 -6.82
C ALA A 176 -10.27 -24.11 -5.99
N TYR A 177 -9.74 -24.01 -4.76
CA TYR A 177 -10.08 -22.95 -3.81
C TYR A 177 -8.97 -22.65 -2.80
N PHE A 178 -9.08 -21.49 -2.13
CA PHE A 178 -8.27 -21.11 -0.98
C PHE A 178 -9.11 -21.21 0.30
N ARG A 179 -8.50 -21.68 1.40
CA ARG A 179 -9.13 -21.77 2.74
C ARG A 179 -8.80 -20.55 3.60
N GLY A 180 -9.55 -20.39 4.69
CA GLY A 180 -9.34 -19.32 5.66
C GLY A 180 -9.58 -17.93 5.08
N VAL A 181 -10.38 -17.82 4.01
CA VAL A 181 -10.73 -16.54 3.40
C VAL A 181 -12.05 -16.09 4.01
N SER A 182 -11.99 -15.19 4.98
CA SER A 182 -13.19 -14.58 5.56
C SER A 182 -13.86 -13.60 4.63
N GLU A 183 -15.10 -13.21 4.97
CA GLU A 183 -15.80 -12.13 4.27
C GLU A 183 -14.97 -10.83 4.32
N GLU A 184 -14.41 -10.50 5.49
CA GLU A 184 -13.54 -9.32 5.66
C GLU A 184 -12.30 -9.37 4.76
N ILE A 185 -11.70 -10.55 4.54
CA ILE A 185 -10.56 -10.73 3.62
C ILE A 185 -11.04 -10.66 2.17
N TYR A 186 -12.15 -11.32 1.84
CA TYR A 186 -12.71 -11.35 0.49
C TYR A 186 -13.11 -9.96 0.03
N ASP A 187 -13.85 -9.22 0.85
CA ASP A 187 -14.37 -7.90 0.55
C ASP A 187 -13.36 -6.77 0.76
N TYR A 188 -12.13 -7.08 1.19
CA TYR A 188 -11.10 -6.07 1.41
C TYR A 188 -10.86 -5.22 0.17
N ARG A 189 -10.88 -3.89 0.36
CA ARG A 189 -10.81 -2.91 -0.72
C ARG A 189 -9.54 -2.08 -0.64
N ILE A 190 -9.09 -1.68 -1.83
CA ILE A 190 -8.14 -0.59 -1.99
C ILE A 190 -8.76 0.36 -3.01
N GLY A 191 -9.08 1.57 -2.57
CA GLY A 191 -10.00 2.45 -3.29
C GLY A 191 -11.35 1.75 -3.55
N GLY A 192 -11.88 1.87 -4.76
CA GLY A 192 -13.18 1.29 -5.12
C GLY A 192 -13.16 -0.22 -5.44
N TYR A 193 -11.98 -0.87 -5.44
CA TYR A 193 -11.84 -2.23 -5.93
C TYR A 193 -11.68 -3.24 -4.78
N CYS A 194 -12.50 -4.29 -4.80
CA CYS A 194 -12.24 -5.50 -4.03
C CYS A 194 -11.01 -6.21 -4.64
N VAL A 195 -9.96 -6.37 -3.84
CA VAL A 195 -8.62 -6.77 -4.32
C VAL A 195 -8.65 -8.16 -4.96
N LEU A 196 -9.20 -9.15 -4.25
CA LEU A 196 -9.24 -10.54 -4.70
C LEU A 196 -10.19 -10.73 -5.89
N ASP A 197 -11.38 -10.12 -5.84
CA ASP A 197 -12.34 -10.18 -6.94
C ASP A 197 -11.76 -9.56 -8.22
N LYS A 198 -11.13 -8.38 -8.11
CA LYS A 198 -10.52 -7.68 -9.24
C LYS A 198 -9.40 -8.51 -9.87
N TYR A 199 -8.50 -9.07 -9.05
CA TYR A 199 -7.39 -9.90 -9.52
C TYR A 199 -7.88 -11.17 -10.23
N LEU A 200 -8.80 -11.92 -9.63
CA LEU A 200 -9.29 -13.16 -10.24
C LEU A 200 -10.08 -12.91 -11.53
N LYS A 201 -10.81 -11.79 -11.61
CA LYS A 201 -11.51 -11.41 -12.85
C LYS A 201 -10.56 -10.98 -13.97
N SER A 202 -9.43 -10.33 -13.65
CA SER A 202 -8.46 -9.91 -14.68
C SER A 202 -7.67 -11.07 -15.27
N HIS A 203 -7.50 -12.17 -14.54
CA HIS A 203 -6.77 -13.37 -14.97
C HIS A 203 -7.73 -14.51 -15.38
N LYS A 204 -8.93 -14.16 -15.85
CA LYS A 204 -9.93 -15.16 -16.25
C LYS A 204 -9.44 -15.97 -17.45
N ASN A 205 -9.60 -17.30 -17.36
CA ASN A 205 -9.12 -18.31 -18.29
C ASN A 205 -7.61 -18.54 -18.28
N GLU A 206 -6.89 -17.98 -17.32
CA GLU A 206 -5.46 -18.22 -17.12
C GLU A 206 -5.23 -19.24 -15.99
N PRO A 207 -4.11 -19.98 -15.99
CA PRO A 207 -3.70 -20.76 -14.84
C PRO A 207 -3.47 -19.86 -13.62
N CYS A 208 -4.01 -20.25 -12.46
CA CYS A 208 -3.79 -19.53 -11.21
C CYS A 208 -2.37 -19.76 -10.69
N ASP A 209 -1.67 -18.67 -10.39
CA ASP A 209 -0.49 -18.70 -9.54
C ASP A 209 -0.95 -18.79 -8.08
N PHE A 210 -1.02 -20.02 -7.55
CA PHE A 210 -1.52 -20.27 -6.20
C PHE A 210 -0.64 -19.66 -5.12
N ASP A 211 0.68 -19.61 -5.32
CA ASP A 211 1.60 -19.03 -4.35
C ASP A 211 1.40 -17.52 -4.28
N HIS A 212 1.26 -16.87 -5.44
CA HIS A 212 1.01 -15.44 -5.52
C HIS A 212 -0.35 -15.07 -4.89
N VAL A 213 -1.43 -15.77 -5.23
CA VAL A 213 -2.75 -15.48 -4.66
C VAL A 213 -2.81 -15.81 -3.17
N SER A 214 -2.17 -16.90 -2.72
CA SER A 214 -2.01 -17.21 -1.30
C SER A 214 -1.32 -16.07 -0.54
N ASN A 215 -0.24 -15.52 -1.12
CA ASN A 215 0.46 -14.37 -0.53
C ASN A 215 -0.45 -13.14 -0.46
N ILE A 216 -1.22 -12.82 -1.50
CA ILE A 216 -2.18 -11.69 -1.47
C ILE A 216 -3.20 -11.89 -0.33
N ILE A 217 -3.78 -13.08 -0.20
CA ILE A 217 -4.76 -13.40 0.85
C ILE A 217 -4.13 -13.19 2.24
N LYS A 218 -2.92 -13.71 2.46
CA LYS A 218 -2.20 -13.58 3.73
C LYS A 218 -1.81 -12.13 4.04
N ILE A 219 -1.40 -11.36 3.03
CA ILE A 219 -1.11 -9.93 3.16
C ILE A 219 -2.37 -9.17 3.59
N ILE A 220 -3.51 -9.41 2.95
CA ILE A 220 -4.80 -8.79 3.31
C ILE A 220 -5.15 -9.14 4.77
N ALA A 221 -5.10 -10.42 5.13
CA ALA A 221 -5.39 -10.88 6.48
C ALA A 221 -4.52 -10.19 7.53
N ARG A 222 -3.20 -10.13 7.30
CA ARG A 222 -2.28 -9.46 8.22
C ARG A 222 -2.51 -7.96 8.28
N THR A 223 -2.80 -7.33 7.14
CA THR A 223 -3.13 -5.90 7.06
C THR A 223 -4.34 -5.59 7.94
N ILE A 224 -5.41 -6.38 7.85
CA ILE A 224 -6.59 -6.26 8.69
C ILE A 224 -6.24 -6.38 10.19
N GLU A 225 -5.42 -7.36 10.57
CA GLU A 225 -4.98 -7.51 11.97
C GLU A 225 -4.19 -6.28 12.48
N ILE A 226 -3.31 -5.73 11.65
CA ILE A 226 -2.58 -4.50 11.97
C ILE A 226 -3.55 -3.32 12.07
N GLN A 227 -4.52 -3.18 11.15
CA GLN A 227 -5.54 -2.13 11.21
C GLN A 227 -6.39 -2.19 12.49
N LYS A 228 -6.75 -3.39 12.95
CA LYS A 228 -7.45 -3.58 14.24
C LYS A 228 -6.57 -3.11 15.41
N THR A 229 -5.27 -3.43 15.38
CA THR A 229 -4.29 -2.98 16.37
C THR A 229 -4.14 -1.45 16.35
N LEU A 230 -4.02 -0.85 15.17
CA LEU A 230 -4.00 0.59 14.97
C LEU A 230 -5.29 1.24 15.48
N GLY A 231 -6.44 0.62 15.25
CA GLY A 231 -7.74 1.06 15.77
C GLY A 231 -7.75 1.18 17.30
N PHE A 232 -7.10 0.25 18.01
CA PHE A 232 -6.97 0.37 19.46
C PHE A 232 -6.02 1.51 19.86
N LEU A 233 -4.81 1.55 19.28
CA LEU A 233 -3.76 2.53 19.60
C LEU A 233 -4.10 3.98 19.23
N THR A 234 -5.02 4.19 18.30
CA THR A 234 -5.43 5.51 17.79
C THR A 234 -6.86 5.90 18.16
N SER A 235 -7.47 5.16 19.08
CA SER A 235 -8.86 5.38 19.51
C SER A 235 -9.11 6.74 20.16
N ASP A 236 -8.07 7.36 20.73
CA ASP A 236 -8.15 8.65 21.42
C ASP A 236 -7.81 9.86 20.52
N LEU A 237 -7.85 9.68 19.19
CA LEU A 237 -7.70 10.78 18.24
C LEU A 237 -8.70 11.92 18.54
N PRO A 238 -8.26 13.19 18.57
CA PRO A 238 -6.98 13.70 18.03
C PRO A 238 -5.84 13.76 19.05
N HIS A 239 -6.04 13.31 20.31
CA HIS A 239 -5.05 13.45 21.37
C HIS A 239 -3.85 12.50 21.20
N LEU A 240 -4.09 11.30 20.65
CA LEU A 240 -3.09 10.34 20.23
C LEU A 240 -2.05 10.05 21.34
N LYS A 241 -2.53 9.70 22.53
CA LYS A 241 -1.74 9.37 23.72
C LYS A 241 -1.50 7.87 23.87
N GLY A 242 -2.28 7.04 23.18
CA GLY A 242 -2.11 5.57 23.16
C GLY A 242 -3.06 4.81 24.10
N ASN A 243 -4.08 5.49 24.65
CA ASN A 243 -5.21 4.91 25.42
C ASN A 243 -4.84 3.81 26.44
N ASP A 244 -3.84 4.06 27.30
CA ASP A 244 -3.36 3.12 28.34
C ASP A 244 -2.90 1.73 27.80
N SER A 245 -2.45 1.68 26.54
CA SER A 245 -1.99 0.46 25.85
C SER A 245 -0.53 0.08 26.18
N GLU A 246 -0.05 0.33 27.39
CA GLU A 246 1.38 0.19 27.73
C GLU A 246 1.90 -1.22 27.47
N ALA A 247 1.17 -2.26 27.90
CA ALA A 247 1.57 -3.64 27.69
C ALA A 247 1.71 -4.01 26.20
N LEU A 248 0.73 -3.60 25.37
CA LEU A 248 0.75 -3.83 23.92
C LEU A 248 1.91 -3.07 23.25
N MET A 249 2.15 -1.82 23.67
CA MET A 249 3.27 -1.05 23.17
C MET A 249 4.62 -1.72 23.51
N GLN A 250 4.78 -2.22 24.73
CA GLN A 250 6.00 -2.93 25.13
C GLN A 250 6.19 -4.24 24.35
N GLU A 251 5.12 -4.99 24.09
CA GLU A 251 5.17 -6.21 23.28
C GLU A 251 5.70 -5.92 21.86
N ILE A 252 5.19 -4.88 21.21
CA ILE A 252 5.60 -4.50 19.85
C ILE A 252 7.04 -3.99 19.84
N LEU A 253 7.44 -3.20 20.85
CA LEU A 253 8.81 -2.70 20.97
C LEU A 253 9.83 -3.80 21.24
N HIS A 254 9.45 -4.89 21.90
CA HIS A 254 10.35 -6.01 22.19
C HIS A 254 10.65 -6.88 20.96
N ASN A 255 9.71 -6.96 20.01
CA ASN A 255 9.82 -7.81 18.83
C ASN A 255 9.54 -7.01 17.54
N PRO A 256 10.43 -6.06 17.16
CA PRO A 256 10.21 -5.21 16.00
C PRO A 256 10.21 -6.01 14.69
N PRO A 257 9.39 -5.62 13.69
CA PRO A 257 9.47 -6.18 12.34
C PRO A 257 10.81 -5.89 11.67
N PRO A 258 11.33 -6.80 10.83
CA PRO A 258 12.50 -6.52 10.02
C PRO A 258 12.15 -5.39 9.04
N PRO A 259 12.98 -4.34 8.93
CA PRO A 259 12.73 -3.30 7.96
C PRO A 259 12.89 -3.87 6.54
N PRO A 260 12.08 -3.43 5.56
CA PRO A 260 12.24 -3.85 4.17
C PRO A 260 13.50 -3.20 3.56
N PHE A 261 14.68 -3.79 3.86
CA PHE A 261 15.96 -3.32 3.36
C PHE A 261 15.97 -3.25 1.81
N ASN A 262 16.71 -2.29 1.26
CA ASN A 262 16.99 -2.14 -0.18
C ASN A 262 15.79 -1.82 -1.10
N THR A 263 14.71 -1.25 -0.58
CA THR A 263 13.54 -0.87 -1.40
C THR A 263 13.40 0.66 -1.44
N ASN A 264 13.52 1.29 -2.63
CA ASN A 264 13.13 2.69 -2.78
C ASN A 264 11.60 2.76 -2.82
N ALA A 265 11.00 2.82 -1.64
CA ALA A 265 9.56 2.94 -1.49
C ALA A 265 9.11 4.37 -1.81
N ALA A 266 8.07 4.50 -2.63
CA ALA A 266 7.36 5.74 -2.83
C ALA A 266 5.97 5.64 -2.22
N LEU A 267 5.60 6.61 -1.39
CA LEU A 267 4.24 6.79 -0.90
C LEU A 267 3.41 7.39 -2.03
N ILE A 268 2.30 6.77 -2.37
CA ILE A 268 1.44 7.22 -3.45
C ILE A 268 0.08 7.59 -2.88
N LEU A 269 -0.25 8.87 -3.01
CA LEU A 269 -1.45 9.48 -2.45
C LEU A 269 -2.35 10.01 -3.56
N SER A 270 -3.66 9.84 -3.40
CA SER A 270 -4.64 10.60 -4.18
C SER A 270 -4.83 11.99 -3.56
N ARG A 271 -4.76 13.04 -4.38
CA ARG A 271 -4.99 14.44 -3.94
C ARG A 271 -6.47 14.75 -3.71
N GLN A 272 -7.37 13.99 -4.34
CA GLN A 272 -8.83 14.19 -4.28
C GLN A 272 -9.53 12.84 -4.45
N ALA A 273 -9.73 12.11 -3.35
CA ALA A 273 -10.39 10.81 -3.36
C ALA A 273 -11.91 10.86 -3.65
N LYS A 274 -12.47 12.03 -4.00
CA LYS A 274 -13.89 12.18 -4.42
C LYS A 274 -14.30 11.22 -5.55
N ALA A 275 -13.37 10.79 -6.39
CA ALA A 275 -13.64 9.83 -7.46
C ALA A 275 -13.82 8.37 -6.98
N ILE A 276 -13.54 8.08 -5.70
CA ILE A 276 -13.64 6.72 -5.11
C ILE A 276 -15.08 6.36 -4.70
N GLY A 277 -16.01 7.33 -4.66
CA GLY A 277 -17.43 7.11 -4.34
C GLY A 277 -17.76 7.32 -2.85
N GLU A 278 -18.84 6.70 -2.36
CA GLU A 278 -19.29 6.79 -0.95
C GLU A 278 -18.46 5.92 0.03
N PHE A 279 -17.41 5.24 -0.44
CA PHE A 279 -16.61 4.33 0.39
C PHE A 279 -15.60 5.08 1.26
N ASP A 280 -15.20 4.46 2.37
CA ASP A 280 -14.15 4.96 3.28
C ASP A 280 -12.84 5.25 2.52
N PHE A 281 -12.07 6.26 2.97
CA PHE A 281 -10.83 6.64 2.30
C PHE A 281 -9.75 5.56 2.43
N ASP A 282 -9.47 4.85 1.33
CA ASP A 282 -8.39 3.85 1.23
C ASP A 282 -7.31 4.23 0.19
N ALA A 283 -7.06 5.54 0.00
CA ALA A 283 -6.26 6.06 -1.12
C ALA A 283 -4.79 6.40 -0.79
N ALA A 284 -4.15 5.54 0.02
CA ALA A 284 -2.72 5.58 0.28
C ALA A 284 -2.08 4.20 0.11
N PHE A 285 -1.12 4.09 -0.80
CA PHE A 285 -0.36 2.85 -0.98
C PHE A 285 1.14 3.14 -1.14
N ILE A 286 1.96 2.10 -0.99
CA ILE A 286 3.41 2.18 -1.20
C ILE A 286 3.74 1.33 -2.41
N SER A 287 4.56 1.87 -3.31
CA SER A 287 5.14 1.12 -4.42
C SER A 287 6.65 1.09 -4.34
N LYS A 288 7.24 -0.04 -4.73
CA LYS A 288 8.67 -0.13 -5.08
C LYS A 288 8.94 0.03 -6.58
N GLU A 289 7.86 0.10 -7.37
CA GLU A 289 7.89 0.17 -8.83
C GLU A 289 7.20 1.45 -9.32
N ALA A 290 7.49 1.86 -10.55
CA ALA A 290 6.81 2.99 -11.16
C ALA A 290 5.30 2.67 -11.26
N SER A 291 4.47 3.53 -10.68
CA SER A 291 3.03 3.32 -10.61
C SER A 291 2.31 4.09 -11.71
N ASP A 292 1.31 3.45 -12.33
CA ASP A 292 0.39 4.12 -13.24
C ASP A 292 -0.61 5.00 -12.46
N LEU A 293 -1.05 6.10 -13.07
CA LEU A 293 -2.04 7.03 -12.53
C LEU A 293 -3.44 6.40 -12.39
N ASN A 294 -3.65 5.21 -12.96
CA ASN A 294 -4.94 4.49 -12.90
C ASN A 294 -5.15 3.63 -11.63
N ILE A 295 -4.27 3.75 -10.63
CA ILE A 295 -4.40 2.95 -9.39
C ILE A 295 -5.64 3.34 -8.58
N TYR A 296 -6.12 4.58 -8.69
CA TYR A 296 -7.42 4.98 -8.17
C TYR A 296 -8.42 5.18 -9.31
N TYR A 297 -9.67 4.76 -9.09
CA TYR A 297 -10.75 5.00 -10.04
C TYR A 297 -10.92 6.51 -10.23
N GLY A 298 -10.62 7.03 -11.44
CA GLY A 298 -10.85 8.42 -11.81
C GLY A 298 -9.94 9.48 -11.18
N GLY A 299 -8.87 9.10 -10.46
CA GLY A 299 -7.95 10.05 -9.81
C GLY A 299 -6.49 9.64 -9.94
N GLY A 300 -5.64 10.53 -10.47
CA GLY A 300 -4.21 10.30 -10.57
C GLY A 300 -3.53 10.24 -9.19
N GLY A 301 -2.67 9.25 -8.97
CA GLY A 301 -1.81 9.18 -7.77
C GLY A 301 -0.57 10.07 -7.91
N THR A 302 -0.19 10.76 -6.84
CA THR A 302 1.11 11.48 -6.77
C THR A 302 2.10 10.62 -5.99
N ALA A 303 3.26 10.35 -6.59
CA ALA A 303 4.33 9.58 -5.96
C ALA A 303 5.27 10.50 -5.17
N PHE A 304 5.48 10.16 -3.90
CA PHE A 304 6.39 10.80 -2.97
C PHE A 304 7.50 9.79 -2.62
N PRO A 305 8.62 9.79 -3.35
CA PRO A 305 9.73 8.87 -3.04
C PRO A 305 10.31 9.21 -1.67
N LEU A 306 10.74 8.19 -0.91
CA LEU A 306 11.38 8.41 0.39
C LEU A 306 12.77 9.06 0.23
N PHE A 307 13.49 8.72 -0.85
CA PHE A 307 14.81 9.26 -1.15
C PHE A 307 14.86 9.87 -2.55
N CYS A 308 15.61 10.98 -2.66
CA CYS A 308 15.93 11.67 -3.91
C CYS A 308 17.41 11.49 -4.23
N ILE A 309 17.74 11.32 -5.51
CA ILE A 309 19.14 11.37 -5.98
C ILE A 309 19.56 12.84 -6.02
N THR A 310 20.76 13.12 -5.54
CA THR A 310 21.40 14.46 -5.61
C THR A 310 22.34 14.58 -6.80
#